data_AF-A0A3G1L182-F1
#
_entry.id   AF-A0A3G1L182-F1
#
_cell.length_a   1.000
_cell.length_b   1.000
_cell.length_c   1.000
_cell.angle_alpha   90.00
_cell.angle_beta   90.00
_cell.angle_gamma   90.00
#
_symmetry.space_group_name_H-M   'P 1'
#
loop_
_entity.id
_entity.type
_entity.pdbx_description
1 polymer ?
#
loop_
_entity_poly.entity_id
_entity_poly.type
_entity_poly.pdbx_seq_one_letter_code
_entity_poly.pdbx_strand_id
1 'polypeptide(L)' 'MNLDHEIERRFVCAKCGNVRASVKRFAATGTGLSKLFDIQHNEFIAVSCQQCGFTELYNPEILEGKNNLSNILDLIFGG' A
#
# COMPACT_ATOMS: atom_id res chain seq x y z
N MET A 1 7.54 -9.99 10.21
CA MET A 1 6.60 -10.28 9.10
C MET A 1 6.62 -9.07 8.19
N ASN A 2 6.71 -9.26 6.88
CA ASN A 2 6.76 -8.16 5.93
C ASN A 2 5.33 -7.71 5.58
N LEU A 3 5.00 -6.43 5.77
CA LEU A 3 3.70 -5.81 5.49
C LEU A 3 3.19 -6.17 4.09
N ASP A 4 4.09 -6.22 3.12
CA ASP A 4 3.75 -6.44 1.71
C ASP A 4 3.11 -7.83 1.50
N HIS A 5 3.63 -8.85 2.17
CA HIS A 5 3.06 -10.20 2.12
C HIS A 5 1.70 -10.32 2.82
N GLU A 6 1.43 -9.50 3.84
CA GLU A 6 0.12 -9.51 4.49
C GLU A 6 -0.95 -8.87 3.59
N ILE A 7 -0.57 -7.77 2.91
CA ILE A 7 -1.41 -7.13 1.90
C ILE A 7 -1.74 -8.12 0.78
N GLU A 8 -0.74 -8.78 0.19
CA GLU A 8 -0.97 -9.77 -0.89
C GLU A 8 -1.91 -10.90 -0.48
N ARG A 9 -1.77 -11.40 0.76
CA ARG A 9 -2.57 -12.51 1.27
C ARG A 9 -4.02 -12.15 1.55
N ARG A 10 -4.29 -10.91 1.97
CA ARG A 10 -5.63 -10.46 2.40
C ARG A 10 -6.34 -9.64 1.35
N PHE A 11 -5.68 -9.33 0.23
CA PHE A 11 -6.24 -8.46 -0.80
C PHE A 11 -7.53 -9.00 -1.40
N VAL A 12 -8.54 -8.13 -1.48
CA VAL A 12 -9.76 -8.33 -2.26
C VAL A 12 -10.02 -7.04 -3.03
N CYS A 13 -10.09 -7.12 -4.36
CA CYS A 13 -10.29 -5.94 -5.18
C CYS A 13 -11.70 -5.36 -4.96
N ALA A 14 -11.77 -4.12 -4.48
CA ALA A 14 -13.02 -3.39 -4.26
C ALA A 14 -13.85 -3.13 -5.54
N LYS A 15 -13.30 -3.38 -6.74
CA LYS A 15 -13.97 -3.15 -8.03
C LYS A 15 -14.46 -4.42 -8.72
N CYS A 16 -13.79 -5.55 -8.53
CA CYS A 16 -14.13 -6.79 -9.23
C CYS A 16 -14.08 -8.07 -8.38
N GLY A 17 -13.76 -7.98 -7.09
CA GLY A 17 -13.69 -9.11 -6.17
C GLY A 17 -12.50 -10.05 -6.37
N ASN A 18 -11.59 -9.77 -7.30
CA ASN A 18 -10.39 -10.58 -7.49
C ASN A 18 -9.45 -10.52 -6.28
N VAL A 19 -8.86 -11.66 -5.94
CA VAL A 19 -7.96 -11.82 -4.78
C VAL A 19 -6.48 -11.73 -5.13
N ARG A 20 -6.13 -11.54 -6.41
CA ARG A 20 -4.73 -11.41 -6.85
C ARG A 20 -4.34 -9.95 -7.03
N ALA A 21 -3.30 -9.54 -6.29
CA ALA A 21 -2.67 -8.22 -6.41
C ALA A 21 -1.18 -8.31 -6.75
N SER A 22 -0.64 -7.19 -7.23
CA SER A 22 0.78 -6.90 -7.29
C SER A 22 1.07 -5.78 -6.30
N VAL A 23 2.03 -5.99 -5.38
CA VAL A 23 2.41 -5.00 -4.37
C VAL A 23 3.78 -4.44 -4.71
N LYS A 24 3.89 -3.10 -4.74
CA LYS A 24 5.14 -2.42 -5.07
C LYS A 24 5.37 -1.22 -4.16
N ARG A 25 6.51 -1.20 -3.49
CA ARG A 25 7.00 -0.02 -2.77
C ARG A 25 7.74 0.93 -3.70
N PHE A 26 7.52 2.22 -3.52
CA PHE A 26 8.27 3.26 -4.20
C PHE A 26 8.34 4.52 -3.35
N ALA A 27 9.47 5.24 -3.47
CA ALA A 27 9.59 6.59 -2.94
C ALA A 27 9.20 7.59 -4.04
N ALA A 28 8.27 8.49 -3.73
CA ALA A 28 7.97 9.61 -4.61
C ALA A 28 9.03 10.69 -4.43
N THR A 29 9.89 10.90 -5.42
CA THR A 29 10.80 12.05 -5.41
C THR A 29 10.01 13.32 -5.74
N GLY A 30 9.91 14.26 -4.79
CA GLY A 30 9.35 15.58 -5.05
C GLY A 30 10.12 16.30 -6.17
N THR A 31 9.42 17.05 -7.01
CA THR A 31 10.03 17.88 -8.06
C THR A 31 10.57 19.19 -7.44
N GLY A 32 11.79 19.59 -7.81
CA GLY A 32 12.39 20.88 -7.40
C GLY A 32 13.28 20.84 -6.16
N LEU A 33 13.26 21.93 -5.37
CA LEU A 33 14.14 22.18 -4.21
C LEU A 33 13.93 21.22 -3.02
N SER A 34 12.86 20.41 -3.02
CA SER A 34 12.56 19.42 -1.98
C SER A 34 13.62 18.30 -1.85
N LYS A 35 14.45 18.11 -2.88
CA LYS A 35 15.58 17.15 -2.88
C LYS A 35 16.80 17.62 -2.06
N LEU A 36 16.92 18.91 -1.75
CA LEU A 36 18.08 19.50 -1.05
C LEU A 36 17.93 19.49 0.48
N PHE A 37 16.71 19.30 0.99
CA PHE A 37 16.38 19.25 2.42
C PHE A 37 15.69 17.91 2.72
N ASP A 38 16.40 16.80 2.47
CA ASP A 38 15.93 15.41 2.38
C ASP A 38 15.40 14.83 3.72
N ILE A 39 14.38 15.48 4.29
CA ILE A 39 13.55 15.05 5.43
C ILE A 39 12.12 14.83 4.92
N GLN A 40 11.95 14.07 3.85
CA GLN A 40 10.62 13.63 3.44
C GLN A 40 10.61 12.13 3.23
N HIS A 41 10.09 11.43 4.23
CA HIS A 41 9.70 10.02 4.15
C HIS A 41 8.48 9.86 3.21
N ASN A 42 8.69 10.07 1.91
CA ASN A 42 7.65 9.94 0.88
C ASN A 42 7.60 8.52 0.30
N GLU A 43 7.64 7.50 1.16
CA GLU A 43 7.46 6.12 0.74
C GLU A 43 5.97 5.79 0.62
N PHE A 44 5.62 5.04 -0.42
CA PHE A 44 4.27 4.58 -0.68
C PHE A 44 4.28 3.12 -1.12
N ILE A 45 3.19 2.41 -0.82
CA ILE A 45 2.90 1.07 -1.31
C ILE A 45 1.78 1.18 -2.34
N ALA A 46 2.04 0.78 -3.58
CA ALA A 46 1.02 0.55 -4.59
C ALA A 46 0.54 -0.89 -4.56
N VAL A 47 -0.78 -1.10 -4.52
CA VAL A 47 -1.43 -2.41 -4.57
C VAL A 47 -2.34 -2.43 -5.78
N SER A 48 -1.96 -3.20 -6.80
CA SER A 48 -2.66 -3.23 -8.09
C SER A 48 -3.36 -4.57 -8.31
N CYS A 49 -4.66 -4.55 -8.59
CA CYS A 49 -5.43 -5.73 -8.97
C CYS A 49 -4.91 -6.31 -10.29
N GLN A 50 -4.54 -7.59 -10.30
CA GLN A 50 -4.04 -8.27 -11.50
C GLN A 50 -5.13 -8.55 -12.54
N GLN A 51 -6.41 -8.35 -12.22
CA GLN A 51 -7.53 -8.59 -13.14
C GLN A 51 -8.04 -7.30 -13.80
N CYS A 52 -8.40 -6.28 -13.01
CA CYS A 52 -9.01 -5.05 -13.54
C CYS A 52 -8.09 -3.83 -13.53
N GLY A 53 -6.85 -3.96 -13.04
CA GLY A 53 -5.86 -2.88 -12.99
C GLY A 53 -6.13 -1.78 -11.95
N PHE A 54 -7.22 -1.88 -11.17
CA PHE A 54 -7.49 -0.95 -10.07
C PHE A 54 -6.32 -0.94 -9.10
N THR A 55 -5.83 0.26 -8.77
CA THR A 55 -4.62 0.45 -7.97
C THR A 55 -4.89 1.38 -6.81
N GLU A 56 -4.52 0.93 -5.61
CA GLU A 56 -4.61 1.67 -4.35
C GLU A 56 -3.20 2.07 -3.89
N LEU A 57 -3.10 3.21 -3.21
CA LEU A 57 -1.84 3.73 -2.66
C LEU A 57 -1.96 3.87 -1.14
N TYR A 58 -1.01 3.29 -0.42
CA TYR A 58 -0.95 3.35 1.03
C TYR A 58 0.36 3.95 1.53
N ASN A 59 0.32 4.62 2.67
CA ASN A 59 1.51 5.09 3.38
C ASN A 59 1.99 3.99 4.34
N PRO A 60 3.21 3.44 4.15
CA PRO A 60 3.75 2.36 4.98
C PRO A 60 3.96 2.80 6.43
N GLU A 61 4.36 4.05 6.71
CA GLU A 61 4.60 4.51 8.09
C GLU A 61 3.32 4.47 8.93
N ILE A 62 2.19 4.82 8.34
CA ILE A 62 0.88 4.77 9.01
C ILE A 62 0.44 3.32 9.25
N LEU A 63 0.78 2.42 8.33
CA LEU A 63 0.43 1.01 8.41
C LEU A 63 1.33 0.25 9.41
N GLU A 64 2.63 0.52 9.40
CA GLU A 64 3.64 -0.11 10.25
C GLU A 64 3.64 0.45 11.69
N GLY A 65 3.34 1.74 11.87
CA GLY A 65 3.28 2.40 13.17
C GLY A 65 2.02 2.09 14.00
N LYS A 66 1.04 1.37 13.43
CA LYS A 66 -0.19 0.97 14.15
C LYS A 66 -0.10 -0.50 14.54
N ASN A 67 -0.22 -0.78 15.84
CA ASN A 67 -0.28 -2.14 16.43
C ASN A 67 -1.47 -3.02 15.92
N ASN A 68 -2.25 -2.54 14.95
CA ASN A 68 -3.50 -3.10 14.47
C ASN A 68 -3.56 -3.17 12.94
N LEU A 69 -2.43 -3.50 12.29
CA LEU A 69 -2.35 -3.64 10.83
C LEU A 69 -3.44 -4.59 10.30
N SER A 70 -3.63 -5.74 10.94
CA SER A 70 -4.68 -6.70 10.57
C SER A 70 -6.10 -6.10 10.59
N ASN A 71 -6.41 -5.19 11.54
CA ASN A 71 -7.76 -4.58 11.62
C ASN A 71 -8.01 -3.59 10.47
N ILE A 72 -6.97 -2.89 10.01
CA ILE A 72 -7.07 -1.96 8.89
C ILE A 72 -7.20 -2.75 7.59
N LEU A 73 -6.42 -3.82 7.44
CA LEU A 73 -6.54 -4.72 6.30
C LEU A 73 -7.90 -5.42 6.25
N ASP A 74 -8.47 -5.81 7.39
CA ASP A 74 -9.83 -6.36 7.45
C ASP A 74 -10.91 -5.32 7.14
N LEU A 75 -10.73 -4.06 7.54
CA LEU A 75 -11.67 -3.00 7.18
C LEU A 75 -11.68 -2.71 5.67
N ILE A 76 -10.51 -2.82 5.01
CA ILE A 76 -10.34 -2.47 3.60
C ILE A 76 -10.61 -3.67 2.69
N PHE A 77 -10.29 -4.89 3.13
CA PHE A 77 -10.35 -6.11 2.32
C PHE A 77 -11.24 -7.23 2.90
N GLY A 78 -11.67 -7.15 4.15
CA GLY A 78 -12.37 -8.22 4.88
C GLY A 78 -13.89 -8.22 4.75
N GLY A 79 -14.41 -7.83 3.58
CA GLY A 79 -15.83 -8.00 3.22
C GLY A 79 -16.11 -9.38 2.66
#